data_AF-A0A3B1A3X7-F1
#
_entry.id   AF-A0A3B1A3X7-F1
#
_cell.length_a   1.000
_cell.length_b   1.000
_cell.length_c   1.000
_cell.angle_alpha   90.00
_cell.angle_beta   90.00
_cell.angle_gamma   90.00
#
_symmetry.space_group_name_H-M   'P 1'
#
loop_
_entity.id
_entity.type
_entity.pdbx_description
1 polymer ?
#
loop_
_entity_poly.entity_id
_entity_poly.type
_entity_poly.pdbx_seq_one_letter_code
_entity_poly.pdbx_strand_id
1 'polypeptide(L)'
;MGGDYLVTHLNSARALYRQRMGLLQSSRVDMQSMLDLEFRMRVHIHVLANQIDEDQAEPEQAADAFIYLAARFSSKDEVHQASAAQQACEWLLEDSPVAHGARDALMLFPLPDAYSVMQKTYRDVESLRPVLIYILTQQGAHLPKSLTHQAELQNQDPFLQAQTLYYAANDHKSDAGMFRDYYDSLLDDNKIEELDHSALVAAIWGGLVRGEDDAWVALQRAIANEGDDIQRLDFLRFAALSGKEQYFPMLANVAEHAPEVGYHFLALHGQTQSVQAILDGLIHPRTANYAEQAWWWVSGQILPKMPRLAVVGEENDTDNIELEDEVGYVPDAKPAQHWWAKQQQDASARWLQGQSFSISTVHKLMTQYSGVISNDLFDLYAITTHTPLRLGNYIWHDTRLIKINSLSQNESLPVNPEVRSA
;
A
#
# COMPACT_ATOMS: atom_id res chain seq x y z
N MET A 1 14.48 -41.88 9.61
CA MET A 1 14.15 -41.32 8.28
C MET A 1 13.28 -40.06 8.34
N GLY A 2 12.88 -39.53 9.52
CA GLY A 2 12.03 -38.33 9.61
C GLY A 2 12.75 -36.96 9.53
N GLY A 3 14.05 -36.90 9.84
CA GLY A 3 14.79 -35.63 9.89
C GLY A 3 14.94 -34.93 8.53
N ASP A 4 15.24 -35.68 7.47
CA ASP A 4 15.45 -35.14 6.12
C ASP A 4 14.15 -34.58 5.50
N TYR A 5 13.01 -35.19 5.88
CA TYR A 5 11.70 -34.75 5.46
C TYR A 5 11.33 -33.37 6.05
N LEU A 6 11.48 -33.18 7.36
CA LEU A 6 11.16 -31.91 8.02
C LEU A 6 12.09 -30.77 7.57
N VAL A 7 13.37 -31.07 7.37
CA VAL A 7 14.34 -30.09 6.82
C VAL A 7 13.91 -29.62 5.43
N THR A 8 13.41 -30.52 4.58
CA THR A 8 12.90 -30.18 3.26
C THR A 8 11.70 -29.23 3.33
N HIS A 9 10.75 -29.50 4.23
CA HIS A 9 9.59 -28.63 4.44
C HIS A 9 9.98 -27.25 4.98
N LEU A 10 10.90 -27.21 5.95
CA LEU A 10 11.43 -25.97 6.52
C LEU A 10 12.12 -25.11 5.46
N ASN A 11 13.04 -25.69 4.69
CA ASN A 11 13.76 -24.97 3.63
C ASN A 11 12.83 -24.47 2.53
N SER A 12 11.82 -25.28 2.17
CA SER A 12 10.81 -24.88 1.17
C SER A 12 9.95 -23.71 1.68
N ALA A 13 9.51 -23.77 2.94
CA ALA A 13 8.71 -22.70 3.54
C ALA A 13 9.49 -21.37 3.64
N ARG A 14 10.77 -21.43 4.04
CA ARG A 14 11.68 -20.27 4.06
C ARG A 14 11.84 -19.64 2.68
N ALA A 15 12.07 -20.46 1.65
CA ALA A 15 12.23 -19.97 0.28
C ALA A 15 10.95 -19.29 -0.23
N LEU A 16 9.80 -19.91 0.02
CA LEU A 16 8.50 -19.35 -0.36
C LEU A 16 8.18 -18.04 0.39
N TYR A 17 8.51 -17.94 1.68
CA TYR A 17 8.35 -16.69 2.42
C TYR A 17 9.21 -15.57 1.83
N ARG A 18 10.49 -15.82 1.53
CA ARG A 18 11.35 -14.81 0.88
C ARG A 18 10.81 -14.40 -0.50
N GLN A 19 10.32 -15.37 -1.27
CA GLN A 19 9.70 -15.10 -2.56
C GLN A 19 8.43 -14.25 -2.39
N ARG A 20 7.59 -14.53 -1.38
CA ARG A 20 6.42 -13.70 -1.05
C ARG A 20 6.83 -12.25 -0.79
N MET A 21 7.86 -12.04 0.03
CA MET A 21 8.33 -10.68 0.36
C MET A 21 8.85 -9.94 -0.88
N GLY A 22 9.57 -10.63 -1.76
CA GLY A 22 10.01 -10.04 -3.04
C GLY A 22 8.84 -9.69 -3.97
N LEU A 23 7.80 -10.54 -4.03
CA LEU A 23 6.60 -10.26 -4.82
C LEU A 23 5.79 -9.08 -4.25
N LEU A 24 5.72 -8.94 -2.92
CA LEU A 24 5.05 -7.79 -2.29
C LEU A 24 5.73 -6.46 -2.58
N GLN A 25 7.06 -6.47 -2.77
CA GLN A 25 7.84 -5.29 -3.15
C GLN A 25 7.81 -4.99 -4.66
N SER A 26 7.32 -5.93 -5.46
CA SER A 26 7.19 -5.73 -6.89
C SER A 26 6.04 -4.77 -7.17
N SER A 27 6.24 -3.86 -8.14
CA SER A 27 5.24 -2.84 -8.52
C SER A 27 3.87 -3.47 -8.76
N ARG A 28 3.85 -4.60 -9.47
CA ARG A 28 2.64 -5.34 -9.83
C ARG A 28 2.93 -6.84 -9.94
N VAL A 29 2.08 -7.65 -9.33
CA VAL A 29 2.10 -9.11 -9.40
C VAL A 29 0.70 -9.62 -9.71
N ASP A 30 0.59 -10.58 -10.62
CA ASP A 30 -0.67 -11.27 -10.88
C ASP A 30 -1.20 -11.95 -9.60
N MET A 31 -2.47 -11.74 -9.28
CA MET A 31 -3.09 -12.26 -8.06
C MET A 31 -3.00 -13.79 -7.98
N GLN A 32 -3.22 -14.50 -9.09
CA GLN A 32 -3.19 -15.97 -9.07
C GLN A 32 -1.80 -16.48 -8.72
N SER A 33 -0.76 -15.84 -9.25
CA SER A 33 0.63 -16.17 -8.91
C SER A 33 0.92 -16.01 -7.41
N MET A 34 0.38 -14.97 -6.77
CA MET A 34 0.50 -14.76 -5.33
C MET A 34 -0.27 -15.82 -4.53
N LEU A 35 -1.51 -16.13 -4.93
CA LEU A 35 -2.34 -17.15 -4.28
C LEU A 35 -1.69 -18.54 -4.31
N ASP A 36 -1.14 -18.93 -5.46
CA ASP A 36 -0.48 -20.23 -5.63
C ASP A 36 0.76 -20.35 -4.73
N LEU A 37 1.53 -19.26 -4.62
CA LEU A 37 2.68 -19.17 -3.72
C LEU A 37 2.26 -19.30 -2.25
N GLU A 38 1.27 -18.52 -1.83
CA GLU A 38 0.77 -18.51 -0.46
C GLU A 38 0.12 -19.84 -0.07
N PHE A 39 -0.58 -20.50 -1.00
CA PHE A 39 -1.10 -21.85 -0.82
C PHE A 39 0.02 -22.86 -0.55
N ARG A 40 1.05 -22.90 -1.40
CA ARG A 40 2.21 -23.78 -1.21
C ARG A 40 2.91 -23.52 0.11
N MET A 41 3.09 -22.25 0.48
CA MET A 41 3.71 -21.88 1.75
C MET A 41 2.93 -22.45 2.95
N ARG A 42 1.59 -22.31 2.92
CA ARG A 42 0.71 -22.84 3.97
C ARG A 42 0.72 -24.37 4.05
N VAL A 43 0.88 -25.08 2.94
CA VAL A 43 1.06 -26.55 2.95
C VAL A 43 2.31 -26.94 3.75
N HIS A 44 3.44 -26.26 3.55
CA HIS A 44 4.65 -26.57 4.31
C HIS A 44 4.51 -26.18 5.79
N ILE A 45 3.94 -25.02 6.09
CA ILE A 45 3.66 -24.59 7.47
C ILE A 45 2.75 -25.60 8.18
N HIS A 46 1.72 -26.11 7.50
CA HIS A 46 0.82 -27.12 8.06
C HIS A 46 1.55 -28.41 8.44
N VAL A 47 2.48 -28.89 7.61
CA VAL A 47 3.29 -30.07 7.95
C VAL A 47 4.16 -29.81 9.19
N LEU A 48 4.81 -28.64 9.24
CA LEU A 48 5.67 -28.25 10.37
C LEU A 48 4.87 -28.07 11.67
N ALA A 49 3.65 -27.55 11.59
CA ALA A 49 2.76 -27.36 12.74
C ALA A 49 2.37 -28.66 13.47
N ASN A 50 2.44 -29.81 12.77
CA ASN A 50 2.16 -31.13 13.33
C ASN A 50 3.42 -31.84 13.87
N GLN A 51 4.59 -31.21 13.79
CA GLN A 51 5.90 -31.77 14.13
C GLN A 51 6.75 -30.70 14.81
N ILE A 52 6.16 -30.00 15.80
CA ILE A 52 6.85 -28.96 16.56
C ILE A 52 7.92 -29.61 17.43
N ASP A 53 9.15 -29.13 17.28
CA ASP A 53 10.27 -29.47 18.15
C ASP A 53 10.36 -28.42 19.26
N GLU A 54 10.18 -28.85 20.51
CA GLU A 54 10.29 -27.99 21.70
C GLU A 54 11.73 -27.56 21.97
N ASP A 55 12.71 -28.36 21.54
CA ASP A 55 14.14 -28.09 21.73
C ASP A 55 14.74 -27.31 20.54
N GLN A 56 13.89 -26.82 19.62
CA GLN A 56 14.32 -26.03 18.48
C GLN A 56 15.00 -24.73 18.95
N ALA A 57 16.23 -24.49 18.48
CA ALA A 57 16.96 -23.26 18.75
C ALA A 57 16.19 -22.02 18.27
N GLU A 58 16.38 -20.91 19.00
CA GLU A 58 15.79 -19.63 18.63
C GLU A 58 16.28 -19.17 17.25
N PRO A 59 15.38 -18.61 16.42
CA PRO A 59 15.72 -18.13 15.09
C PRO A 59 16.48 -16.80 15.14
N GLU A 60 17.42 -16.62 14.21
CA GLU A 60 18.20 -15.38 14.09
C GLU A 60 17.77 -14.51 12.90
N GLN A 61 17.04 -15.10 11.94
CA GLN A 61 16.67 -14.44 10.68
C GLN A 61 15.15 -14.30 10.57
N ALA A 62 14.69 -13.27 9.83
CA ALA A 62 13.26 -13.00 9.65
C ALA A 62 12.47 -14.20 9.12
N ALA A 63 13.00 -14.89 8.11
CA ALA A 63 12.35 -16.07 7.54
C ALA A 63 12.24 -17.22 8.54
N ASP A 64 13.23 -17.36 9.43
CA ASP A 64 13.25 -18.41 10.45
C ASP A 64 12.25 -18.11 11.56
N ALA A 65 12.23 -16.86 12.02
CA ALA A 65 11.27 -16.38 13.01
C ALA A 65 9.84 -16.48 12.51
N PHE A 66 9.60 -16.10 11.25
CA PHE A 66 8.29 -16.24 10.63
C PHE A 66 7.83 -17.71 10.60
N ILE A 67 8.65 -18.64 10.10
CA ILE A 67 8.24 -20.06 10.02
C ILE A 67 8.10 -20.69 11.40
N TYR A 68 8.97 -20.34 12.35
CA TYR A 68 8.90 -20.78 13.74
C TYR A 68 7.56 -20.42 14.38
N LEU A 69 7.14 -19.16 14.25
CA LEU A 69 5.88 -18.67 14.80
C LEU A 69 4.67 -19.16 14.01
N ALA A 70 4.72 -19.13 12.68
CA ALA A 70 3.62 -19.57 11.82
C ALA A 70 3.25 -21.04 12.05
N ALA A 71 4.24 -21.92 12.26
CA ALA A 71 3.99 -23.32 12.58
C ALA A 71 3.29 -23.48 13.94
N ARG A 72 3.69 -22.70 14.95
CA ARG A 72 3.08 -22.73 16.29
C ARG A 72 1.69 -22.11 16.31
N PHE A 73 1.47 -21.00 15.60
CA PHE A 73 0.15 -20.43 15.38
C PHE A 73 -0.78 -21.38 14.63
N SER A 74 -0.24 -22.18 13.70
CA SER A 74 -1.03 -23.19 12.97
C SER A 74 -1.17 -24.52 13.72
N SER A 75 -0.61 -24.65 14.92
CA SER A 75 -0.70 -25.86 15.72
C SER A 75 -2.12 -26.10 16.20
N LYS A 76 -2.46 -27.35 16.54
CA LYS A 76 -3.72 -27.68 17.23
C LYS A 76 -3.64 -27.51 18.74
N ASP A 77 -2.43 -27.29 19.27
CA ASP A 77 -2.18 -27.10 20.69
C ASP A 77 -2.31 -25.62 21.06
N GLU A 78 -3.32 -25.29 21.85
CA GLU A 78 -3.57 -23.92 22.35
C GLU A 78 -2.39 -23.39 23.19
N VAL A 79 -1.64 -24.27 23.87
CA VAL A 79 -0.45 -23.86 24.64
C VAL A 79 0.65 -23.35 23.70
N HIS A 80 0.87 -24.04 22.57
CA HIS A 80 1.82 -23.58 21.56
C HIS A 80 1.38 -22.25 20.93
N GLN A 81 0.09 -22.08 20.65
CA GLN A 81 -0.44 -20.84 20.08
C GLN A 81 -0.24 -19.67 21.04
N ALA A 82 -0.61 -19.83 22.32
CA ALA A 82 -0.48 -18.80 23.35
C ALA A 82 1.00 -18.45 23.63
N SER A 83 1.87 -19.46 23.75
CA SER A 83 3.31 -19.26 23.95
C SER A 83 3.95 -18.53 22.76
N ALA A 84 3.62 -18.92 21.53
CA ALA A 84 4.11 -18.23 20.33
C ALA A 84 3.62 -16.78 20.24
N ALA A 85 2.40 -16.49 20.67
CA ALA A 85 1.88 -15.12 20.68
C ALA A 85 2.66 -14.22 21.65
N GLN A 86 2.98 -14.75 22.83
CA GLN A 86 3.80 -14.05 23.81
C GLN A 86 5.22 -13.83 23.26
N GLN A 87 5.85 -14.88 22.75
CA GLN A 87 7.19 -14.80 22.15
C GLN A 87 7.25 -13.80 21.00
N ALA A 88 6.24 -13.79 20.13
CA ALA A 88 6.16 -12.85 19.01
C ALA A 88 6.12 -11.40 19.51
N CYS A 89 5.35 -11.11 20.56
CA CYS A 89 5.31 -9.77 21.15
C CYS A 89 6.64 -9.38 21.82
N GLU A 90 7.31 -10.32 22.49
CA GLU A 90 8.62 -10.09 23.11
C GLU A 90 9.68 -9.78 22.04
N TRP A 91 9.68 -10.50 20.91
CA TRP A 91 10.59 -10.24 19.80
C TRP A 91 10.34 -8.90 19.08
N LEU A 92 9.19 -8.25 19.27
CA LEU A 92 8.95 -6.90 18.72
C LEU A 92 9.65 -5.79 19.51
N LEU A 93 10.18 -6.07 20.71
CA LEU A 93 10.80 -5.05 21.58
C LEU A 93 12.08 -4.44 21.00
N GLU A 94 12.79 -5.19 20.17
CA GLU A 94 14.05 -4.79 19.57
C GLU A 94 13.95 -4.86 18.05
N ASP A 95 14.32 -3.77 17.37
CA ASP A 95 14.35 -3.74 15.91
C ASP A 95 15.45 -4.70 15.40
N SER A 96 15.01 -5.87 14.94
CA SER A 96 15.86 -6.99 14.57
C SER A 96 15.23 -7.78 13.41
N PRO A 97 16.02 -8.60 12.68
CA PRO A 97 15.46 -9.50 11.69
C PRO A 97 14.34 -10.39 12.27
N VAL A 98 14.48 -10.82 13.53
CA VAL A 98 13.49 -11.64 14.23
C VAL A 98 12.18 -10.88 14.43
N ALA A 99 12.24 -9.60 14.82
CA ALA A 99 11.07 -8.73 14.96
C ALA A 99 10.27 -8.62 13.65
N HIS A 100 10.96 -8.51 12.50
CA HIS A 100 10.29 -8.51 11.19
C HIS A 100 9.53 -9.81 10.92
N GLY A 101 10.14 -10.96 11.20
CA GLY A 101 9.46 -12.26 11.06
C GLY A 101 8.28 -12.41 12.02
N ALA A 102 8.42 -11.90 13.25
CA ALA A 102 7.35 -11.89 14.26
C ALA A 102 6.16 -11.03 13.85
N ARG A 103 6.42 -9.81 13.38
CA ARG A 103 5.41 -8.89 12.84
C ARG A 103 4.63 -9.55 11.71
N ASP A 104 5.33 -10.16 10.74
CA ASP A 104 4.70 -10.80 9.59
C ASP A 104 3.86 -12.03 10.00
N ALA A 105 4.34 -12.82 10.96
CA ALA A 105 3.60 -13.95 11.50
C ALA A 105 2.31 -13.48 12.21
N LEU A 106 2.38 -12.45 13.05
CA LEU A 106 1.21 -11.86 13.70
C LEU A 106 0.22 -11.32 12.66
N MET A 107 0.68 -10.59 11.63
CA MET A 107 -0.20 -10.07 10.57
C MET A 107 -0.93 -11.17 9.80
N LEU A 108 -0.26 -12.30 9.53
CA LEU A 108 -0.80 -13.38 8.72
C LEU A 108 -1.62 -14.41 9.50
N PHE A 109 -1.41 -14.55 10.81
CA PHE A 109 -2.12 -15.53 11.63
C PHE A 109 -2.93 -14.86 12.74
N PRO A 110 -4.04 -14.17 12.40
CA PRO A 110 -4.91 -13.56 13.39
C PRO A 110 -5.65 -14.63 14.19
N LEU A 111 -5.19 -14.90 15.41
CA LEU A 111 -5.80 -15.85 16.35
C LEU A 111 -6.39 -15.12 17.57
N PRO A 112 -7.47 -15.64 18.18
CA PRO A 112 -8.04 -15.06 19.40
C PRO A 112 -7.01 -14.89 20.53
N ASP A 113 -6.16 -15.90 20.75
CA ASP A 113 -5.12 -15.86 21.79
C ASP A 113 -4.03 -14.83 21.48
N ALA A 114 -3.59 -14.77 20.22
CA ALA A 114 -2.66 -13.75 19.76
C ALA A 114 -3.21 -12.34 19.98
N TYR A 115 -4.51 -12.15 19.71
CA TYR A 115 -5.17 -10.88 19.93
C TYR A 115 -5.27 -10.50 21.42
N SER A 116 -5.58 -11.46 22.29
CA SER A 116 -5.58 -11.25 23.75
C SER A 116 -4.20 -10.84 24.28
N VAL A 117 -3.14 -11.52 23.81
CA VAL A 117 -1.76 -11.18 24.15
C VAL A 117 -1.40 -9.79 23.63
N MET A 118 -1.66 -9.47 22.36
CA MET A 118 -1.40 -8.14 21.80
C MET A 118 -2.14 -7.04 22.57
N GLN A 119 -3.39 -7.25 22.99
CA GLN A 119 -4.13 -6.29 23.83
C GLN A 119 -3.51 -6.09 25.22
N LYS A 120 -2.96 -7.15 25.81
CA LYS A 120 -2.22 -7.05 27.06
C LYS A 120 -0.91 -6.27 26.84
N THR A 121 -0.10 -6.67 25.87
CA THR A 121 1.17 -6.01 25.51
C THR A 121 0.97 -4.54 25.20
N TYR A 122 -0.08 -4.17 24.46
CA TYR A 122 -0.42 -2.78 24.17
C TYR A 122 -0.59 -1.93 25.44
N ARG A 123 -1.24 -2.48 26.46
CA ARG A 123 -1.46 -1.79 27.75
C ARG A 123 -0.18 -1.69 28.56
N ASP A 124 0.60 -2.76 28.55
CA ASP A 124 1.75 -2.94 29.46
C ASP A 124 3.05 -2.34 28.90
N VAL A 125 3.18 -2.20 27.57
CA VAL A 125 4.41 -1.79 26.89
C VAL A 125 4.14 -0.67 25.88
N GLU A 126 4.40 0.58 26.29
CA GLU A 126 4.11 1.79 25.50
C GLU A 126 4.87 1.82 24.16
N SER A 127 6.15 1.44 24.14
CA SER A 127 6.98 1.45 22.93
C SER A 127 6.47 0.54 21.81
N LEU A 128 5.64 -0.46 22.12
CA LEU A 128 5.07 -1.38 21.14
C LEU A 128 3.72 -0.93 20.58
N ARG A 129 3.09 0.10 21.14
CA ARG A 129 1.75 0.52 20.70
C ARG A 129 1.68 0.84 19.20
N PRO A 130 2.61 1.59 18.59
CA PRO A 130 2.53 1.90 17.17
C PRO A 130 2.57 0.66 16.27
N VAL A 131 3.50 -0.27 16.55
CA VAL A 131 3.64 -1.50 15.76
C VAL A 131 2.45 -2.43 15.94
N LEU A 132 1.87 -2.50 17.14
CA LEU A 132 0.65 -3.29 17.39
C LEU A 132 -0.56 -2.70 16.67
N ILE A 133 -0.72 -1.37 16.65
CA ILE A 133 -1.76 -0.69 15.86
C ILE A 133 -1.56 -0.99 14.37
N TYR A 134 -0.33 -0.92 13.87
CA TYR A 134 -0.02 -1.27 12.49
C TYR A 134 -0.44 -2.70 12.14
N ILE A 135 -0.03 -3.71 12.94
CA ILE A 135 -0.39 -5.12 12.74
C ILE A 135 -1.93 -5.29 12.68
N LEU A 136 -2.64 -4.67 13.63
CA LEU A 136 -4.09 -4.78 13.75
C LEU A 136 -4.81 -4.05 12.60
N THR A 137 -4.25 -2.95 12.11
CA THR A 137 -4.72 -2.25 10.91
C THR A 137 -4.61 -3.15 9.69
N GLN A 138 -3.46 -3.82 9.50
CA GLN A 138 -3.25 -4.73 8.37
C GLN A 138 -4.26 -5.88 8.38
N GLN A 139 -4.53 -6.46 9.55
CA GLN A 139 -5.55 -7.50 9.72
C GLN A 139 -6.99 -7.01 9.46
N GLY A 140 -7.21 -5.69 9.49
CA GLY A 140 -8.55 -5.11 9.55
C GLY A 140 -9.27 -5.51 10.84
N ALA A 141 -8.54 -5.67 11.94
CA ALA A 141 -9.08 -5.97 13.26
C ALA A 141 -9.74 -4.74 13.87
N HIS A 142 -10.64 -4.93 14.85
CA HIS A 142 -11.21 -3.81 15.60
C HIS A 142 -10.34 -3.52 16.81
N LEU A 143 -9.95 -2.26 17.02
CA LEU A 143 -9.41 -1.78 18.28
C LEU A 143 -10.55 -1.36 19.20
N PRO A 144 -10.45 -1.61 20.53
CA PRO A 144 -11.34 -0.99 21.50
C PRO A 144 -11.30 0.53 21.34
N LYS A 145 -12.48 1.17 21.32
CA LYS A 145 -12.62 2.63 21.18
C LYS A 145 -11.77 3.44 22.15
N SER A 146 -11.54 2.91 23.36
CA SER A 146 -10.70 3.55 24.38
C SER A 146 -9.24 3.73 23.95
N LEU A 147 -8.75 2.96 22.98
CA LEU A 147 -7.39 3.05 22.45
C LEU A 147 -7.27 4.04 21.28
N THR A 148 -8.39 4.37 20.63
CA THR A 148 -8.43 5.31 19.50
C THR A 148 -8.95 6.69 19.89
N HIS A 149 -9.44 6.87 21.12
CA HIS A 149 -9.94 8.15 21.62
C HIS A 149 -8.93 8.84 22.54
N GLN A 150 -8.52 10.04 22.10
CA GLN A 150 -7.83 11.12 22.82
C GLN A 150 -6.50 10.80 23.50
N ALA A 151 -6.31 9.69 24.23
CA ALA A 151 -5.08 9.45 24.98
C ALA A 151 -3.84 9.32 24.09
N GLU A 152 -3.91 8.48 23.05
CA GLU A 152 -2.78 8.30 22.12
C GLU A 152 -2.62 9.50 21.17
N LEU A 153 -3.72 10.18 20.85
CA LEU A 153 -3.74 11.39 20.03
C LEU A 153 -3.16 12.61 20.78
N GLN A 154 -3.25 12.63 22.11
CA GLN A 154 -2.65 13.66 22.97
C GLN A 154 -1.22 13.30 23.39
N ASN A 155 -0.72 12.12 23.03
CA ASN A 155 0.67 11.75 23.26
C ASN A 155 1.60 12.62 22.40
N GLN A 156 2.83 12.85 22.84
CA GLN A 156 3.85 13.59 22.09
C GLN A 156 4.60 12.72 21.08
N ASP A 157 4.30 11.41 20.99
CA ASP A 157 4.87 10.50 20.00
C ASP A 157 4.14 10.65 18.64
N PRO A 158 4.77 11.25 17.62
CA PRO A 158 4.13 11.47 16.33
C PRO A 158 3.88 10.19 15.55
N PHE A 159 4.71 9.17 15.75
CA PHE A 159 4.54 7.88 15.07
C PHE A 159 3.30 7.16 15.60
N LEU A 160 3.07 7.22 16.91
CA LEU A 160 1.86 6.70 17.54
C LEU A 160 0.60 7.45 17.09
N GLN A 161 0.67 8.78 17.00
CA GLN A 161 -0.42 9.61 16.48
C GLN A 161 -0.76 9.23 15.03
N ALA A 162 0.25 9.16 14.16
CA ALA A 162 0.07 8.81 12.75
C ALA A 162 -0.56 7.42 12.57
N GLN A 163 -0.06 6.39 13.29
CA GLN A 163 -0.63 5.05 13.24
C GLN A 163 -2.07 5.02 13.77
N THR A 164 -2.36 5.77 14.83
CA THR A 164 -3.71 5.88 15.41
C THR A 164 -4.69 6.54 14.43
N LEU A 165 -4.28 7.64 13.80
CA LEU A 165 -5.06 8.34 12.78
C LEU A 165 -5.30 7.45 11.56
N TYR A 166 -4.26 6.76 11.08
CA TYR A 166 -4.37 5.85 9.95
C TYR A 166 -5.29 4.66 10.25
N TYR A 167 -5.20 4.08 11.45
CA TYR A 167 -6.17 3.08 11.89
C TYR A 167 -7.59 3.67 11.91
N ALA A 168 -7.77 4.84 12.53
CA ALA A 168 -9.08 5.46 12.71
C ALA A 168 -9.73 5.78 11.35
N ALA A 169 -8.94 6.26 10.40
CA ALA A 169 -9.41 6.55 9.07
C ALA A 169 -9.81 5.28 8.31
N ASN A 170 -9.15 4.13 8.56
CA ASN A 170 -9.58 2.82 8.07
C ASN A 170 -10.81 2.22 8.78
N ASP A 171 -11.23 2.72 9.96
CA ASP A 171 -12.36 2.15 10.72
C ASP A 171 -13.66 2.97 10.53
N HIS A 172 -14.66 2.39 9.86
CA HIS A 172 -15.97 3.02 9.63
C HIS A 172 -16.66 3.60 10.88
N LYS A 173 -16.30 3.13 12.09
CA LYS A 173 -16.90 3.58 13.37
C LYS A 173 -16.21 4.80 14.01
N SER A 174 -15.06 5.21 13.50
CA SER A 174 -14.36 6.40 13.98
C SER A 174 -15.16 7.67 13.68
N ASP A 175 -15.02 8.66 14.55
CA ASP A 175 -15.62 9.98 14.34
C ASP A 175 -14.90 10.70 13.20
N ALA A 176 -15.64 11.30 12.28
CA ALA A 176 -15.07 12.05 11.16
C ALA A 176 -14.38 13.34 11.67
N GLY A 177 -14.96 13.99 12.68
CA GLY A 177 -14.46 15.27 13.20
C GLY A 177 -13.05 15.21 13.80
N MET A 178 -12.55 14.02 14.15
CA MET A 178 -11.23 13.89 14.80
C MET A 178 -10.05 14.22 13.88
N PHE A 179 -10.21 14.11 12.56
CA PHE A 179 -9.13 14.37 11.61
C PHE A 179 -8.92 15.87 11.42
N ARG A 180 -10.01 16.63 11.46
CA ARG A 180 -10.00 18.08 11.24
C ARG A 180 -9.11 18.81 12.23
N ASP A 181 -9.10 18.40 13.49
CA ASP A 181 -8.24 18.98 14.52
C ASP A 181 -6.76 19.00 14.13
N TYR A 182 -6.31 18.05 13.28
CA TYR A 182 -4.94 17.90 12.80
C TYR A 182 -4.63 18.63 11.49
N TYR A 183 -5.59 19.29 10.86
CA TYR A 183 -5.30 20.11 9.68
C TYR A 183 -6.00 21.47 9.72
N ASP A 184 -6.64 21.79 10.85
CA ASP A 184 -7.36 23.04 11.08
C ASP A 184 -6.44 24.27 11.01
N SER A 185 -5.16 24.13 11.39
CA SER A 185 -4.13 25.17 11.23
C SER A 185 -3.85 25.50 9.76
N LEU A 186 -4.06 24.53 8.86
CA LEU A 186 -4.00 24.79 7.43
C LEU A 186 -5.26 25.50 6.95
N LEU A 187 -6.39 25.48 7.65
CA LEU A 187 -7.64 26.11 7.18
C LEU A 187 -7.79 27.56 7.67
N ASP A 188 -7.30 27.86 8.86
CA ASP A 188 -7.36 29.18 9.49
C ASP A 188 -5.96 29.76 9.69
N ASP A 189 -5.63 30.81 8.93
CA ASP A 189 -4.32 31.50 8.97
C ASP A 189 -3.99 32.08 10.36
N ASN A 190 -4.95 32.17 11.28
CA ASN A 190 -4.73 32.61 12.66
C ASN A 190 -4.24 31.48 13.59
N LYS A 191 -4.31 30.22 13.17
CA LYS A 191 -3.84 29.06 13.93
C LYS A 191 -2.43 28.69 13.48
N ILE A 192 -1.45 28.88 14.34
CA ILE A 192 -0.06 28.49 14.10
C ILE A 192 0.23 27.28 14.98
N GLU A 193 0.05 26.08 14.43
CA GLU A 193 0.50 24.83 15.04
C GLU A 193 1.40 24.11 14.05
N GLU A 194 2.63 23.84 14.49
CA GLU A 194 3.57 22.98 13.77
C GLU A 194 3.18 21.54 14.09
N LEU A 195 2.65 20.84 13.08
CA LEU A 195 2.21 19.45 13.20
C LEU A 195 3.23 18.54 12.52
N ASP A 196 3.43 17.37 13.10
CA ASP A 196 4.28 16.35 12.49
C ASP A 196 3.71 15.92 11.14
N HIS A 197 4.61 15.78 10.16
CA HIS A 197 4.27 15.44 8.78
C HIS A 197 3.44 14.15 8.69
N SER A 198 3.84 13.09 9.42
CA SER A 198 3.19 11.77 9.34
C SER A 198 1.76 11.81 9.90
N ALA A 199 1.58 12.54 11.01
CA ALA A 199 0.26 12.75 11.59
C ALA A 199 -0.65 13.57 10.65
N LEU A 200 -0.10 14.63 10.03
CA LEU A 200 -0.83 15.46 9.06
C LEU A 200 -1.24 14.66 7.82
N VAL A 201 -0.35 13.85 7.25
CA VAL A 201 -0.66 12.96 6.11
C VAL A 201 -1.80 12.00 6.48
N ALA A 202 -1.72 11.34 7.64
CA ALA A 202 -2.76 10.41 8.07
C ALA A 202 -4.11 11.11 8.33
N ALA A 203 -4.10 12.32 8.87
CA ALA A 203 -5.31 13.11 9.10
C ALA A 203 -5.96 13.58 7.79
N ILE A 204 -5.19 14.13 6.86
CA ILE A 204 -5.70 14.54 5.54
C ILE A 204 -6.27 13.31 4.82
N TRP A 205 -5.55 12.18 4.82
CA TRP A 205 -6.07 10.93 4.26
C TRP A 205 -7.40 10.52 4.88
N GLY A 206 -7.51 10.62 6.22
CA GLY A 206 -8.76 10.39 6.94
C GLY A 206 -9.90 11.27 6.46
N GLY A 207 -9.71 12.58 6.37
CA GLY A 207 -10.73 13.49 5.86
C GLY A 207 -11.12 13.21 4.41
N LEU A 208 -10.14 12.90 3.54
CA LEU A 208 -10.39 12.56 2.13
C LEU A 208 -11.24 11.28 1.97
N VAL A 209 -10.91 10.23 2.72
CA VAL A 209 -11.66 8.96 2.73
C VAL A 209 -13.07 9.14 3.30
N ARG A 210 -13.31 10.16 4.13
CA ARG A 210 -14.65 10.50 4.63
C ARG A 210 -15.42 11.48 3.75
N GLY A 211 -14.79 12.00 2.70
CA GLY A 211 -15.42 12.98 1.80
C GLY A 211 -15.57 14.36 2.42
N GLU A 212 -14.66 14.75 3.32
CA GLU A 212 -14.64 16.09 3.90
C GLU A 212 -14.10 17.10 2.89
N ASP A 213 -14.90 18.12 2.57
CA ASP A 213 -14.49 19.17 1.61
C ASP A 213 -13.26 19.94 2.10
N ASP A 214 -13.19 20.21 3.40
CA ASP A 214 -12.08 20.90 4.05
C ASP A 214 -10.75 20.14 3.91
N ALA A 215 -10.78 18.80 3.83
CA ALA A 215 -9.58 18.00 3.63
C ALA A 215 -8.92 18.25 2.27
N TRP A 216 -9.70 18.62 1.24
CA TRP A 216 -9.15 19.02 -0.06
C TRP A 216 -8.46 20.38 -0.01
N VAL A 217 -8.99 21.32 0.78
CA VAL A 217 -8.38 22.63 1.00
C VAL A 217 -7.08 22.46 1.80
N ALA A 218 -7.13 21.66 2.86
CA ALA A 218 -5.97 21.30 3.66
C ALA A 218 -4.89 20.65 2.80
N LEU A 219 -5.24 19.69 1.94
CA LEU A 219 -4.30 19.06 1.00
C LEU A 219 -3.58 20.08 0.12
N GLN A 220 -4.32 21.01 -0.50
CA GLN A 220 -3.73 22.02 -1.37
C GLN A 220 -2.75 22.92 -0.60
N ARG A 221 -3.09 23.31 0.63
CA ARG A 221 -2.24 24.15 1.47
C ARG A 221 -1.04 23.38 2.02
N ALA A 222 -1.20 22.10 2.37
CA ALA A 222 -0.10 21.23 2.76
C ALA A 222 0.93 21.11 1.64
N ILE A 223 0.51 20.88 0.39
CA ILE A 223 1.43 20.84 -0.77
C ILE A 223 2.19 22.16 -0.93
N ALA A 224 1.51 23.31 -0.74
CA ALA A 224 2.12 24.63 -0.91
C ALA A 224 3.08 25.00 0.23
N ASN A 225 2.81 24.54 1.45
CA ASN A 225 3.55 24.90 2.65
C ASN A 225 4.67 23.90 3.00
N GLU A 226 4.59 22.66 2.52
CA GLU A 226 5.60 21.64 2.79
C GLU A 226 6.94 22.05 2.15
N GLY A 227 7.97 22.22 2.97
CA GLY A 227 9.29 22.68 2.56
C GLY A 227 10.20 21.56 2.08
N ASP A 228 9.97 20.33 2.54
CA ASP A 228 10.74 19.15 2.16
C ASP A 228 10.15 18.48 0.92
N ASP A 229 10.92 18.43 -0.17
CA ASP A 229 10.45 17.89 -1.45
C ASP A 229 10.11 16.39 -1.39
N ILE A 230 10.73 15.61 -0.51
CA ILE A 230 10.48 14.17 -0.33
C ILE A 230 9.16 13.99 0.42
N GLN A 231 8.99 14.70 1.53
CA GLN A 231 7.74 14.68 2.32
C GLN A 231 6.56 15.19 1.49
N ARG A 232 6.76 16.20 0.64
CA ARG A 232 5.71 16.72 -0.26
C ARG A 232 5.14 15.64 -1.18
N LEU A 233 5.90 14.58 -1.49
CA LEU A 233 5.43 13.47 -2.33
C LEU A 233 4.22 12.74 -1.73
N ASP A 234 4.12 12.65 -0.40
CA ASP A 234 2.99 11.99 0.28
C ASP A 234 1.67 12.74 -0.01
N PHE A 235 1.68 14.07 0.05
CA PHE A 235 0.53 14.89 -0.33
C PHE A 235 0.27 14.86 -1.84
N LEU A 236 1.31 14.92 -2.66
CA LEU A 236 1.16 14.86 -4.12
C LEU A 236 0.60 13.52 -4.60
N ARG A 237 0.83 12.43 -3.87
CA ARG A 237 0.17 11.14 -4.12
C ARG A 237 -1.35 11.24 -3.95
N PHE A 238 -1.85 11.89 -2.89
CA PHE A 238 -3.29 12.12 -2.72
C PHE A 238 -3.86 13.02 -3.82
N ALA A 239 -3.12 14.06 -4.21
CA ALA A 239 -3.49 14.91 -5.33
C ALA A 239 -3.60 14.11 -6.65
N ALA A 240 -2.66 13.20 -6.91
CA ALA A 240 -2.69 12.30 -8.05
C ALA A 240 -3.91 11.36 -7.99
N LEU A 241 -4.17 10.72 -6.85
CA LEU A 241 -5.32 9.82 -6.67
C LEU A 241 -6.67 10.52 -6.88
N SER A 242 -6.76 11.82 -6.62
CA SER A 242 -7.98 12.61 -6.81
C SER A 242 -8.40 12.76 -8.28
N GLY A 243 -7.44 12.71 -9.22
CA GLY A 243 -7.69 12.97 -10.63
C GLY A 243 -8.18 14.40 -10.94
N LYS A 244 -8.01 15.37 -10.04
CA LYS A 244 -8.44 16.76 -10.26
C LYS A 244 -7.44 17.52 -11.14
N GLU A 245 -7.93 18.07 -12.25
CA GLU A 245 -7.14 18.76 -13.28
C GLU A 245 -6.17 19.82 -12.71
N GLN A 246 -6.57 20.55 -11.68
CA GLN A 246 -5.77 21.60 -11.05
C GLN A 246 -4.39 21.14 -10.53
N TYR A 247 -4.22 19.85 -10.26
CA TYR A 247 -2.96 19.30 -9.75
C TYR A 247 -1.97 18.93 -10.85
N PHE A 248 -2.40 18.84 -12.12
CA PHE A 248 -1.53 18.43 -13.21
C PHE A 248 -0.20 19.20 -13.29
N PRO A 249 -0.15 20.54 -13.19
CA PRO A 249 1.12 21.28 -13.30
C PRO A 249 2.15 20.85 -12.26
N MET A 250 1.70 20.56 -11.03
CA MET A 250 2.57 20.11 -9.95
C MET A 250 3.09 18.69 -10.20
N LEU A 251 2.22 17.78 -10.67
CA LEU A 251 2.59 16.40 -10.98
C LEU A 251 3.54 16.31 -12.18
N ALA A 252 3.32 17.14 -13.21
CA ALA A 252 4.21 17.25 -14.36
C ALA A 252 5.62 17.72 -13.92
N ASN A 253 5.69 18.72 -13.04
CA ASN A 253 6.96 19.19 -12.49
C ASN A 253 7.71 18.08 -11.72
N VAL A 254 7.00 17.21 -10.98
CA VAL A 254 7.64 16.03 -10.35
C VAL A 254 8.21 15.08 -11.39
N ALA A 255 7.51 14.83 -12.50
CA ALA A 255 8.00 13.93 -13.55
C ALA A 255 9.29 14.42 -14.22
N GLU A 256 9.54 15.74 -14.23
CA GLU A 256 10.79 16.31 -14.74
C GLU A 256 11.97 16.13 -13.78
N HIS A 257 11.74 16.25 -12.46
CA HIS A 257 12.81 16.27 -11.44
C HIS A 257 13.01 14.93 -10.74
N ALA A 258 11.96 14.13 -10.62
CA ALA A 258 11.94 12.78 -10.04
C ALA A 258 11.09 11.84 -10.92
N PRO A 259 11.59 11.42 -12.09
CA PRO A 259 10.80 10.72 -13.10
C PRO A 259 10.08 9.46 -12.60
N GLU A 260 10.72 8.64 -11.77
CA GLU A 260 10.12 7.41 -11.24
C GLU A 260 8.79 7.67 -10.52
N VAL A 261 8.81 8.60 -9.56
CA VAL A 261 7.62 8.97 -8.78
C VAL A 261 6.66 9.80 -9.62
N GLY A 262 7.17 10.74 -10.42
CA GLY A 262 6.33 11.63 -11.20
C GLY A 262 5.52 10.91 -12.28
N TYR A 263 6.13 9.97 -13.03
CA TYR A 263 5.35 9.17 -13.99
C TYR A 263 4.34 8.26 -13.30
N HIS A 264 4.68 7.72 -12.12
CA HIS A 264 3.72 6.98 -11.30
C HIS A 264 2.52 7.86 -10.90
N PHE A 265 2.76 9.09 -10.44
CA PHE A 265 1.69 10.03 -10.11
C PHE A 265 0.86 10.48 -11.32
N LEU A 266 1.50 10.71 -12.48
CA LEU A 266 0.77 10.98 -13.73
C LEU A 266 -0.15 9.81 -14.11
N ALA A 267 0.29 8.57 -13.90
CA ALA A 267 -0.51 7.37 -14.11
C ALA A 267 -1.72 7.31 -13.15
N LEU A 268 -1.52 7.59 -11.86
CA LEU A 268 -2.62 7.65 -10.89
C LEU A 268 -3.60 8.77 -11.24
N HIS A 269 -3.10 9.93 -11.66
CA HIS A 269 -3.92 11.07 -12.08
C HIS A 269 -4.79 10.73 -13.30
N GLY A 270 -4.22 10.07 -14.31
CA GLY A 270 -4.96 9.45 -15.42
C GLY A 270 -5.69 10.41 -16.36
N GLN A 271 -5.62 11.73 -16.15
CA GLN A 271 -6.22 12.73 -17.02
C GLN A 271 -5.54 12.77 -18.39
N THR A 272 -6.25 13.25 -19.42
CA THR A 272 -5.75 13.37 -20.80
C THR A 272 -4.37 14.03 -20.89
N GLN A 273 -4.15 15.10 -20.12
CA GLN A 273 -2.85 15.80 -20.06
C GLN A 273 -1.74 14.92 -19.47
N SER A 274 -2.04 14.12 -18.45
CA SER A 274 -1.10 13.15 -17.88
C SER A 274 -0.78 12.01 -18.85
N VAL A 275 -1.78 11.52 -19.59
CA VAL A 275 -1.53 10.52 -20.64
C VAL A 275 -0.61 11.08 -21.71
N GLN A 276 -0.79 12.34 -22.11
CA GLN A 276 0.11 12.99 -23.05
C GLN A 276 1.53 13.11 -22.49
N ALA A 277 1.69 13.55 -21.24
CA ALA A 277 3.01 13.62 -20.61
C ALA A 277 3.70 12.25 -20.51
N ILE A 278 2.94 11.17 -20.26
CA ILE A 278 3.44 9.79 -20.29
C ILE A 278 3.93 9.42 -21.71
N LEU A 279 3.16 9.75 -22.75
CA LEU A 279 3.55 9.49 -24.14
C LEU A 279 4.82 10.25 -24.53
N ASP A 280 4.94 11.51 -24.13
CA ASP A 280 6.13 12.32 -24.38
C ASP A 280 7.34 11.69 -23.65
N GLY A 281 7.12 11.21 -22.42
CA GLY A 281 8.10 10.48 -21.63
C GLY A 281 8.60 9.18 -22.26
N LEU A 282 7.75 8.46 -23.00
CA LEU A 282 8.13 7.22 -23.71
C LEU A 282 9.12 7.47 -24.85
N ILE A 283 9.13 8.67 -25.42
CA ILE A 283 10.02 9.03 -26.53
C ILE A 283 11.43 9.37 -26.01
N HIS A 284 11.54 9.82 -24.76
CA HIS A 284 12.80 10.24 -24.17
C HIS A 284 13.57 9.09 -23.50
N PRO A 285 14.82 8.78 -23.93
CA PRO A 285 15.56 7.62 -23.41
C PRO A 285 15.80 7.59 -21.90
N ARG A 286 15.81 8.74 -21.22
CA ARG A 286 16.03 8.84 -19.77
C ARG A 286 14.77 8.51 -18.95
N THR A 287 13.60 8.71 -19.53
CA THR A 287 12.31 8.59 -18.85
C THR A 287 11.48 7.41 -19.35
N ALA A 288 11.85 6.83 -20.50
CA ALA A 288 11.06 5.82 -21.20
C ALA A 288 10.67 4.62 -20.32
N ASN A 289 11.56 4.12 -19.47
CA ASN A 289 11.26 2.98 -18.58
C ASN A 289 10.23 3.34 -17.49
N TYR A 290 10.29 4.55 -16.94
CA TYR A 290 9.30 5.01 -15.95
C TYR A 290 7.95 5.30 -16.62
N ALA A 291 7.99 5.93 -17.79
CA ALA A 291 6.82 6.19 -18.61
C ALA A 291 6.13 4.89 -19.07
N GLU A 292 6.87 3.81 -19.33
CA GLU A 292 6.28 2.49 -19.64
C GLU A 292 5.52 1.91 -18.45
N GLN A 293 6.07 2.00 -17.24
CA GLN A 293 5.38 1.54 -16.03
C GLN A 293 4.06 2.32 -15.84
N ALA A 294 4.12 3.65 -16.05
CA ALA A 294 2.94 4.50 -16.02
C ALA A 294 1.95 4.21 -17.18
N TRP A 295 2.46 3.88 -18.36
CA TRP A 295 1.64 3.54 -19.52
C TRP A 295 0.78 2.31 -19.25
N TRP A 296 1.31 1.32 -18.53
CA TRP A 296 0.53 0.14 -18.16
C TRP A 296 -0.67 0.51 -17.29
N TRP A 297 -0.52 1.44 -16.35
CA TRP A 297 -1.63 1.93 -15.52
C TRP A 297 -2.74 2.55 -16.35
N VAL A 298 -2.39 3.33 -17.37
CA VAL A 298 -3.36 4.04 -18.21
C VAL A 298 -4.02 3.12 -19.23
N SER A 299 -3.26 2.25 -19.89
CA SER A 299 -3.70 1.48 -21.07
C SER A 299 -3.89 -0.01 -20.82
N GLY A 300 -3.29 -0.55 -19.76
CA GLY A 300 -3.18 -1.99 -19.51
C GLY A 300 -2.18 -2.73 -20.40
N GLN A 301 -1.49 -2.06 -21.31
CA GLN A 301 -0.64 -2.69 -22.33
C GLN A 301 0.82 -2.82 -21.88
N ILE A 302 1.45 -3.90 -22.33
CA ILE A 302 2.90 -4.08 -22.25
C ILE A 302 3.47 -3.65 -23.59
N LEU A 303 4.41 -2.71 -23.58
CA LEU A 303 5.02 -2.20 -24.81
C LEU A 303 6.11 -3.14 -25.33
N PRO A 304 6.22 -3.31 -26.65
CA PRO A 304 7.35 -4.04 -27.22
C PRO A 304 8.64 -3.26 -26.97
N LYS A 305 9.75 -3.98 -26.87
CA LYS A 305 11.08 -3.44 -26.61
C LYS A 305 11.86 -3.29 -27.92
N MET A 306 12.61 -2.20 -28.05
CA MET A 306 13.50 -1.93 -29.18
C MET A 306 14.91 -1.57 -28.70
N PRO A 307 15.97 -1.83 -29.49
CA PRO A 307 17.33 -1.43 -29.12
C PRO A 307 17.45 0.09 -28.98
N ARG A 308 18.11 0.58 -27.93
CA ARG A 308 18.25 2.02 -27.64
C ARG A 308 18.92 2.82 -28.76
N LEU A 309 19.83 2.21 -29.52
CA LEU A 309 20.47 2.83 -30.70
C LEU A 309 19.48 3.18 -31.83
N ALA A 310 18.31 2.53 -31.87
CA ALA A 310 17.27 2.85 -32.85
C ALA A 310 16.39 4.05 -32.43
N VAL A 311 16.56 4.58 -31.22
CA VAL A 311 15.86 5.77 -30.71
C VAL A 311 16.72 7.04 -30.84
N VAL A 312 18.06 6.92 -30.85
CA VAL A 312 18.99 8.04 -31.02
C VAL A 312 19.25 8.30 -32.51
N GLY A 313 18.18 8.68 -33.22
CA GLY A 313 18.27 9.32 -34.52
C GLY A 313 17.89 10.79 -34.36
N GLU A 314 18.90 11.67 -34.40
CA GLU A 314 18.80 13.14 -34.41
C GLU A 314 18.77 13.84 -33.01
N GLU A 315 19.79 14.69 -32.81
CA GLU A 315 19.96 15.80 -31.86
C GLU A 315 20.81 15.62 -30.57
N ASN A 316 21.93 16.36 -30.62
CA ASN A 316 22.79 16.94 -29.58
C ASN A 316 23.93 16.12 -28.97
N ASP A 317 25.13 16.36 -29.55
CA ASP A 317 26.40 16.45 -28.85
C ASP A 317 26.25 17.34 -27.60
N THR A 318 26.34 16.74 -26.42
CA THR A 318 26.87 17.43 -25.23
C THR A 318 27.57 16.43 -24.32
N ASP A 319 28.82 16.78 -24.06
CA ASP A 319 29.89 16.14 -23.30
C ASP A 319 29.51 15.25 -22.09
N ASN A 320 30.18 14.09 -22.06
CA ASN A 320 30.71 13.36 -20.91
C ASN A 320 29.87 13.30 -19.62
N ILE A 321 29.04 12.26 -19.51
CA ILE A 321 28.81 11.56 -18.24
C ILE A 321 28.90 10.06 -18.53
N GLU A 322 29.79 9.37 -17.83
CA GLU A 322 29.98 7.92 -17.87
C GLU A 322 28.66 7.21 -17.53
N LEU A 323 28.01 6.62 -18.52
CA LEU A 323 26.87 5.72 -18.36
C LEU A 323 27.39 4.30 -18.50
N GLU A 324 27.39 3.56 -17.39
CA GLU A 324 27.76 2.15 -17.32
C GLU A 324 26.99 1.30 -18.34
N ASP A 325 27.71 0.33 -18.88
CA ASP A 325 27.36 -0.58 -19.96
C ASP A 325 26.12 -1.46 -19.66
N GLU A 326 25.01 -1.15 -20.32
CA GLU A 326 24.07 -2.16 -20.82
C GLU A 326 23.67 -1.77 -22.24
N VAL A 327 23.73 -2.71 -23.18
CA VAL A 327 23.10 -2.55 -24.51
C VAL A 327 21.59 -2.51 -24.29
N GLY A 328 21.10 -1.34 -23.88
CA GLY A 328 19.78 -1.17 -23.30
C GLY A 328 18.69 -1.31 -24.36
N TYR A 329 17.62 -2.01 -24.00
CA TYR A 329 16.36 -1.92 -24.72
C TYR A 329 15.52 -0.81 -24.10
N VAL A 330 14.78 -0.09 -24.93
CA VAL A 330 13.78 0.92 -24.51
C VAL A 330 12.41 0.52 -25.06
N PRO A 331 11.30 0.91 -24.42
CA PRO A 331 9.97 0.68 -24.96
C PRO A 331 9.79 1.40 -26.30
N ASP A 332 9.12 0.75 -27.26
CA ASP A 332 8.66 1.40 -28.48
C ASP A 332 7.39 2.21 -28.18
N ALA A 333 7.45 3.53 -28.37
CA ALA A 333 6.35 4.44 -28.14
C ALA A 333 5.26 4.39 -29.23
N LYS A 334 5.56 3.87 -30.44
CA LYS A 334 4.62 3.92 -31.58
C LYS A 334 3.29 3.20 -31.31
N PRO A 335 3.27 1.99 -30.71
CA PRO A 335 2.01 1.35 -30.34
C PRO A 335 1.18 2.17 -29.34
N ALA A 336 1.85 2.83 -28.38
CA ALA A 336 1.19 3.68 -27.40
C ALA A 336 0.52 4.90 -28.07
N GLN A 337 1.26 5.59 -28.93
CA GLN A 337 0.76 6.74 -29.69
C GLN A 337 -0.43 6.36 -30.59
N HIS A 338 -0.33 5.25 -31.31
CA HIS A 338 -1.41 4.78 -32.18
C HIS A 338 -2.65 4.37 -31.40
N TRP A 339 -2.47 3.74 -30.24
CA TRP A 339 -3.59 3.43 -29.36
C TRP A 339 -4.24 4.71 -28.84
N TRP A 340 -3.46 5.66 -28.35
CA TRP A 340 -3.99 6.92 -27.81
C TRP A 340 -4.74 7.75 -28.85
N ALA A 341 -4.22 7.84 -30.08
CA ALA A 341 -4.88 8.54 -31.17
C ALA A 341 -6.29 7.98 -31.49
N LYS A 342 -6.52 6.69 -31.21
CA LYS A 342 -7.86 6.07 -31.35
C LYS A 342 -8.76 6.37 -30.16
N GLN A 343 -8.19 6.44 -28.95
CA GLN A 343 -8.94 6.60 -27.71
C GLN A 343 -9.26 8.06 -27.37
N GLN A 344 -8.50 9.04 -27.86
CA GLN A 344 -8.73 10.46 -27.61
C GLN A 344 -10.12 10.94 -28.07
N GLN A 345 -10.79 10.17 -28.93
CA GLN A 345 -12.16 10.43 -29.37
C GLN A 345 -13.20 10.13 -28.28
N ASP A 346 -12.86 9.28 -27.30
CA ASP A 346 -13.68 9.03 -26.13
C ASP A 346 -13.45 10.15 -25.11
N ALA A 347 -14.51 10.86 -24.75
CA ALA A 347 -14.50 12.00 -23.82
C ALA A 347 -14.32 11.58 -22.34
N SER A 348 -13.49 10.58 -22.07
CA SER A 348 -13.17 10.18 -20.71
C SER A 348 -12.25 11.21 -20.06
N ALA A 349 -12.67 11.70 -18.89
CA ALA A 349 -11.83 12.59 -18.08
C ALA A 349 -10.64 11.84 -17.48
N ARG A 350 -10.79 10.57 -17.11
CA ARG A 350 -9.72 9.82 -16.42
C ARG A 350 -9.62 8.40 -16.94
N TRP A 351 -8.41 7.99 -17.29
CA TRP A 351 -8.12 6.68 -17.84
C TRP A 351 -7.48 5.75 -16.81
N LEU A 352 -7.92 4.50 -16.80
CA LEU A 352 -7.35 3.43 -15.98
C LEU A 352 -7.51 2.09 -16.71
N GLN A 353 -6.39 1.41 -16.92
CA GLN A 353 -6.27 0.10 -17.56
C GLN A 353 -7.01 -0.02 -18.92
N GLY A 354 -6.89 1.01 -19.75
CA GLY A 354 -7.43 1.05 -21.10
C GLY A 354 -8.93 1.36 -21.17
N GLN A 355 -9.52 1.79 -20.06
CA GLN A 355 -10.93 2.13 -19.94
C GLN A 355 -11.10 3.49 -19.26
N SER A 356 -12.28 4.09 -19.45
CA SER A 356 -12.69 5.20 -18.59
C SER A 356 -12.74 4.74 -17.14
N PHE A 357 -12.22 5.57 -16.25
CA PHE A 357 -12.19 5.32 -14.82
C PHE A 357 -13.61 5.02 -14.30
N SER A 358 -13.70 3.96 -13.52
CA SER A 358 -14.90 3.58 -12.78
C SER A 358 -14.51 2.76 -11.56
N ILE A 359 -15.37 2.77 -10.54
CA ILE A 359 -15.17 1.98 -9.32
C ILE A 359 -15.07 0.47 -9.67
N SER A 360 -15.82 0.00 -10.66
CA SER A 360 -15.76 -1.39 -11.11
C SER A 360 -14.42 -1.74 -11.76
N THR A 361 -13.79 -0.82 -12.48
CA THR A 361 -12.42 -0.99 -12.99
C THR A 361 -11.42 -1.12 -11.84
N VAL A 362 -11.51 -0.26 -10.81
CA VAL A 362 -10.64 -0.35 -9.62
C VAL A 362 -10.85 -1.68 -8.89
N HIS A 363 -12.11 -2.07 -8.66
CA HIS A 363 -12.46 -3.34 -8.03
C HIS A 363 -11.88 -4.54 -8.79
N LYS A 364 -12.04 -4.56 -10.13
CA LYS A 364 -11.44 -5.57 -11.00
C LYS A 364 -9.92 -5.61 -10.81
N LEU A 365 -9.22 -4.48 -10.79
CA LEU A 365 -7.77 -4.46 -10.59
C LEU A 365 -7.36 -4.97 -9.21
N MET A 366 -8.10 -4.64 -8.15
CA MET A 366 -7.83 -5.14 -6.79
C MET A 366 -7.93 -6.68 -6.71
N THR A 367 -8.78 -7.29 -7.55
CA THR A 367 -8.91 -8.75 -7.63
C THR A 367 -7.89 -9.42 -8.57
N GLN A 368 -7.36 -8.69 -9.55
CA GLN A 368 -6.42 -9.23 -10.55
C GLN A 368 -4.96 -9.05 -10.16
N TYR A 369 -4.63 -8.05 -9.36
CA TYR A 369 -3.25 -7.69 -9.07
C TYR A 369 -2.96 -7.53 -7.57
N SER A 370 -1.70 -7.76 -7.22
CA SER A 370 -1.09 -7.60 -5.90
C SER A 370 0.27 -6.90 -6.01
N GLY A 371 0.97 -6.71 -4.90
CA GLY A 371 2.21 -5.94 -4.84
C GLY A 371 1.98 -4.49 -4.38
N VAL A 372 2.90 -3.59 -4.72
CA VAL A 372 2.86 -2.19 -4.28
C VAL A 372 1.60 -1.46 -4.78
N ILE A 373 1.17 -1.78 -6.01
CA ILE A 373 -0.08 -1.28 -6.62
C ILE A 373 -1.32 -1.43 -5.73
N SER A 374 -1.35 -2.41 -4.83
CA SER A 374 -2.53 -2.66 -4.00
C SER A 374 -2.88 -1.45 -3.12
N ASN A 375 -1.88 -0.75 -2.57
CA ASN A 375 -2.11 0.41 -1.71
C ASN A 375 -2.79 1.54 -2.49
N ASP A 376 -2.32 1.84 -3.70
CA ASP A 376 -2.92 2.85 -4.56
C ASP A 376 -4.34 2.48 -4.97
N LEU A 377 -4.59 1.20 -5.29
CA LEU A 377 -5.94 0.74 -5.62
C LEU A 377 -6.89 0.81 -4.42
N PHE A 378 -6.40 0.52 -3.21
CA PHE A 378 -7.21 0.62 -2.00
C PHE A 378 -7.54 2.07 -1.68
N ASP A 379 -6.55 2.96 -1.72
CA ASP A 379 -6.77 4.39 -1.49
C ASP A 379 -7.66 5.01 -2.58
N LEU A 380 -7.44 4.63 -3.84
CA LEU A 380 -8.27 5.08 -4.95
C LEU A 380 -9.72 4.66 -4.77
N TYR A 381 -9.97 3.40 -4.39
CA TYR A 381 -11.32 2.93 -4.07
C TYR A 381 -11.91 3.69 -2.88
N ALA A 382 -11.15 3.84 -1.78
CA ALA A 382 -11.63 4.46 -0.55
C ALA A 382 -11.98 5.95 -0.72
N ILE A 383 -11.12 6.71 -1.41
CA ILE A 383 -11.35 8.13 -1.71
C ILE A 383 -12.55 8.29 -2.66
N THR A 384 -12.68 7.43 -3.67
CA THR A 384 -13.77 7.55 -4.66
C THR A 384 -15.13 7.16 -4.08
N THR A 385 -15.17 6.19 -3.17
CA THR A 385 -16.40 5.68 -2.56
C THR A 385 -16.73 6.35 -1.22
N HIS A 386 -15.83 7.22 -0.73
CA HIS A 386 -15.83 7.77 0.62
C HIS A 386 -16.06 6.70 1.70
N THR A 387 -15.50 5.52 1.48
CA THR A 387 -15.70 4.35 2.33
C THR A 387 -14.34 3.73 2.65
N PRO A 388 -13.93 3.68 3.92
CA PRO A 388 -12.65 3.11 4.27
C PRO A 388 -12.58 1.60 4.06
N LEU A 389 -11.42 1.13 3.62
CA LEU A 389 -11.16 -0.29 3.39
C LEU A 389 -10.37 -0.88 4.55
N ARG A 390 -10.98 -1.80 5.30
CA ARG A 390 -10.30 -2.53 6.40
C ARG A 390 -9.46 -3.68 5.88
N LEU A 391 -8.48 -3.32 5.06
CA LEU A 391 -7.71 -4.23 4.23
C LEU A 391 -6.24 -3.80 4.16
N GLY A 392 -5.35 -4.63 4.71
CA GLY A 392 -3.91 -4.48 4.52
C GLY A 392 -3.41 -5.09 3.22
N ASN A 393 -2.26 -4.63 2.73
CA ASN A 393 -1.55 -5.26 1.61
C ASN A 393 -0.80 -6.54 2.04
N TYR A 394 -0.47 -6.64 3.33
CA TYR A 394 0.42 -7.69 3.84
C TYR A 394 -0.29 -8.94 4.35
N ILE A 395 -1.63 -8.98 4.36
CA ILE A 395 -2.41 -10.16 4.79
C ILE A 395 -2.43 -11.26 3.71
N TRP A 396 -3.01 -12.42 4.04
CA TRP A 396 -3.28 -13.46 3.05
C TRP A 396 -4.18 -12.96 1.93
N HIS A 397 -3.79 -13.21 0.68
CA HIS A 397 -4.48 -12.69 -0.49
C HIS A 397 -5.83 -13.37 -0.75
N ASP A 398 -6.04 -14.59 -0.26
CA ASP A 398 -7.36 -15.23 -0.29
C ASP A 398 -8.36 -14.53 0.63
N THR A 399 -7.95 -14.22 1.85
CA THR A 399 -8.71 -13.44 2.83
C THR A 399 -9.00 -12.05 2.27
N ARG A 400 -8.01 -11.47 1.60
CA ARG A 400 -8.13 -10.19 0.90
C ARG A 400 -9.20 -10.24 -0.19
N LEU A 401 -9.18 -11.25 -1.05
CA LEU A 401 -10.15 -11.44 -2.12
C LEU A 401 -11.57 -11.65 -1.59
N ILE A 402 -11.75 -12.41 -0.50
CA ILE A 402 -13.06 -12.57 0.15
C ILE A 402 -13.63 -11.20 0.55
N LYS A 403 -12.81 -10.37 1.21
CA LYS A 403 -13.20 -9.01 1.61
C LYS A 403 -13.50 -8.13 0.39
N ILE A 404 -12.65 -8.11 -0.63
CA ILE A 404 -12.87 -7.32 -1.86
C ILE A 404 -14.18 -7.73 -2.55
N ASN A 405 -14.44 -9.04 -2.68
CA ASN A 405 -15.66 -9.54 -3.32
C ASN A 405 -16.93 -9.24 -2.51
N SER A 406 -16.82 -9.00 -1.20
CA SER A 406 -17.96 -8.57 -0.39
C SER A 406 -18.34 -7.10 -0.59
N LEU A 407 -17.40 -6.26 -1.07
CA LEU A 407 -17.67 -4.83 -1.34
C LEU A 407 -18.69 -4.66 -2.46
N SER A 408 -18.57 -5.43 -3.55
CA SER A 408 -19.47 -5.36 -4.69
C SER A 408 -20.90 -5.85 -4.38
N GLN A 409 -21.06 -6.68 -3.35
CA GLN A 409 -22.39 -7.09 -2.88
C GLN A 409 -23.09 -5.96 -2.12
N ASN A 410 -22.35 -5.13 -1.38
CA ASN A 410 -22.91 -4.00 -0.64
C ASN A 410 -23.27 -2.81 -1.55
N GLU A 411 -22.58 -2.64 -2.69
CA GLU A 411 -22.93 -1.63 -3.71
C GLU A 411 -24.30 -1.90 -4.39
N SER A 412 -24.83 -3.13 -4.28
CA SER A 412 -26.14 -3.51 -4.85
C SER A 412 -27.34 -3.19 -3.95
N LEU A 413 -27.11 -2.66 -2.74
CA LEU A 413 -28.18 -2.16 -1.87
C LEU A 413 -28.41 -0.68 -2.19
N PRO A 414 -29.62 -0.27 -2.59
CA PRO A 414 -29.89 1.14 -2.86
C PRO A 414 -29.63 1.97 -1.60
N VAL A 415 -28.73 2.94 -1.72
CA VAL A 415 -28.58 4.03 -0.74
C VAL A 415 -29.94 4.70 -0.63
N ASN A 416 -30.58 4.56 0.53
CA ASN A 416 -31.90 5.11 0.79
C ASN A 416 -31.82 6.64 0.68
N PRO A 417 -32.49 7.29 -0.29
CA PRO A 417 -32.38 8.72 -0.50
C PRO A 417 -33.34 9.46 0.46
N GLU A 418 -33.15 9.31 1.76
CA GLU A 418 -33.93 10.05 2.76
C GLU A 418 -33.06 10.46 3.94
N VAL A 419 -32.23 11.50 3.76
CA VAL A 419 -32.11 12.63 4.71
C VAL A 419 -31.69 13.88 3.91
N ARG A 420 -32.65 14.49 3.23
CA ARG A 420 -32.59 15.92 2.88
C ARG A 420 -33.91 16.57 3.29
N SER A 421 -34.01 16.89 4.57
CA SER A 421 -34.99 17.86 5.08
C SER A 421 -34.70 18.22 6.54
N ALA A 422 -34.03 19.35 6.73
CA ALA A 422 -34.36 20.36 7.73
C ALA A 422 -33.93 21.72 7.18
#